data_AF-A0A7X6Q7V7-F1
#
_entry.id   AF-A0A7X6Q7V7-F1
#
_cell.length_a   1.000
_cell.length_b   1.000
_cell.length_c   1.000
_cell.angle_alpha   90.00
_cell.angle_beta   90.00
_cell.angle_gamma   90.00
#
_symmetry.space_group_name_H-M   'P 1'
#
loop_
_entity.id
_entity.type
_entity.pdbx_description
1 polymer ?
#
loop_
_entity_poly.entity_id
_entity_poly.type
_entity_poly.pdbx_seq_one_letter_code
_entity_poly.pdbx_strand_id
1 'polypeptide(L)'
;MGTKHQKFIFLLLVFLFAATLSLFALGRGEDKDRDNEVIFWHHSSGLQGEAMNYLVDQFNGTIGKEKGIVVRPIYQGKASDVSTKLRATLQANRQGELPDVVQLDSQGIVDVRNSPLLVTIDQMAARDPSFSLDHFLNGPLLSVTYKGTLLGMPFNASTILLYYNKDAFREASLHPKRGPQDLDELAQY
;
A
#
# COMPACT_ATOMS: atom_id res chain seq x y z
N MET A 1 29.15 -59.90 -11.61
CA MET A 1 28.07 -60.03 -10.60
C MET A 1 27.62 -58.66 -10.04
N GLY A 2 27.65 -57.57 -10.83
CA GLY A 2 27.48 -56.19 -10.31
C GLY A 2 26.25 -55.41 -10.80
N THR A 3 25.58 -55.83 -11.87
CA THR A 3 24.56 -54.99 -12.54
C THR A 3 23.15 -55.16 -11.98
N LYS A 4 22.78 -56.32 -11.42
CA LYS A 4 21.46 -56.53 -10.79
C LYS A 4 21.36 -55.83 -9.44
N HIS A 5 22.45 -55.78 -8.68
CA HIS A 5 22.46 -55.18 -7.35
C HIS A 5 22.38 -53.65 -7.41
N GLN A 6 23.06 -53.03 -8.37
CA GLN A 6 22.96 -51.58 -8.63
C GLN A 6 21.56 -51.16 -9.08
N LYS A 7 20.88 -51.95 -9.92
CA LYS A 7 19.49 -51.67 -10.33
C LYS A 7 18.51 -51.75 -9.17
N PHE A 8 18.71 -52.69 -8.25
CA PHE A 8 17.85 -52.84 -7.07
C PHE A 8 18.02 -51.68 -6.09
N ILE A 9 19.26 -51.23 -5.84
CA ILE A 9 19.55 -50.06 -5.00
C ILE A 9 18.98 -48.78 -5.61
N PHE A 10 19.07 -48.63 -6.93
CA PHE A 10 18.50 -47.47 -7.63
C PHE A 10 16.97 -47.42 -7.53
N LEU A 11 16.30 -48.56 -7.71
CA LEU A 11 14.83 -48.66 -7.52
C LEU A 11 14.40 -48.37 -6.09
N LEU A 12 15.17 -48.82 -5.09
CA LEU A 12 14.89 -48.56 -3.68
C LEU A 12 15.03 -47.08 -3.33
N LEU A 13 16.03 -46.39 -3.89
CA LEU A 13 16.23 -44.94 -3.71
C LEU A 13 15.13 -44.11 -4.38
N VAL A 14 14.68 -44.50 -5.58
CA VAL A 14 13.54 -43.83 -6.25
C VAL A 14 12.26 -44.01 -5.45
N PHE A 15 12.04 -45.20 -4.85
CA PHE A 15 10.87 -45.45 -4.01
C PHE A 15 10.94 -44.68 -2.68
N LEU A 16 12.12 -44.56 -2.08
CA LEU A 16 12.33 -43.74 -0.87
C LEU A 16 12.11 -42.25 -1.14
N PHE A 17 12.50 -41.76 -2.33
CA PHE A 17 12.29 -40.38 -2.75
C PHE A 17 10.82 -40.08 -3.10
N ALA A 18 10.09 -41.06 -3.66
CA ALA A 18 8.66 -40.93 -3.91
C ALA A 18 7.82 -40.97 -2.60
N ALA A 19 8.25 -41.77 -1.62
CA ALA A 19 7.57 -41.86 -0.33
C ALA A 19 7.73 -40.58 0.53
N THR A 20 8.86 -39.88 0.43
CA THR A 20 9.06 -38.60 1.13
C THR A 20 8.29 -37.45 0.49
N LEU A 21 8.08 -37.44 -0.83
CA LEU A 21 7.21 -36.47 -1.51
C LEU A 21 5.73 -36.62 -1.10
N SER A 22 5.25 -37.84 -0.89
CA SER A 22 3.88 -38.09 -0.44
C SER A 22 3.63 -37.70 1.02
N LEU A 23 4.66 -37.75 1.89
CA LEU A 23 4.54 -37.27 3.27
C LEU A 23 4.54 -35.73 3.39
N PHE A 24 5.13 -35.01 2.42
CA PHE A 24 5.06 -33.54 2.39
C PHE A 24 3.72 -33.00 1.89
N ALA A 25 2.92 -33.81 1.19
CA ALA A 25 1.62 -33.39 0.67
C ALA A 25 0.49 -33.41 1.73
N LEU A 26 0.65 -34.14 2.85
CA LEU A 26 -0.39 -34.28 3.87
C LEU A 26 -0.29 -33.29 5.05
N GLY A 27 0.72 -32.41 5.07
CA GLY A 27 0.96 -31.51 6.21
C GLY A 27 0.54 -30.05 6.00
N ARG A 28 0.06 -29.67 4.81
CA ARG A 28 -0.38 -28.30 4.53
C ARG A 28 -1.85 -28.17 4.90
N GLY A 29 -2.13 -28.11 6.20
CA GLY A 29 -3.40 -27.57 6.67
C GLY A 29 -3.56 -26.17 6.05
N GLU A 30 -4.71 -25.91 5.43
CA GLU A 30 -5.13 -24.54 5.12
C GLU A 30 -5.04 -23.73 6.41
N ASP A 31 -4.10 -22.80 6.43
CA ASP A 31 -3.93 -21.84 7.51
C ASP A 31 -5.10 -20.87 7.40
N LYS A 32 -6.23 -21.23 8.04
CA LYS A 32 -7.47 -20.43 8.09
C LYS A 32 -7.24 -19.00 8.62
N ASP A 33 -6.08 -18.74 9.21
CA ASP A 33 -5.67 -17.42 9.70
C ASP A 33 -5.36 -16.43 8.56
N ARG A 34 -5.09 -16.91 7.34
CA ARG A 34 -4.81 -16.04 6.18
C ARG A 34 -6.04 -15.52 5.46
N ASP A 35 -7.19 -16.20 5.57
CA ASP A 35 -8.38 -15.85 4.77
C ASP A 35 -9.00 -14.49 5.17
N ASN A 36 -8.69 -13.98 6.36
CA ASN A 36 -9.18 -12.69 6.85
C ASN A 36 -8.08 -11.66 7.14
N GLU A 37 -6.85 -11.93 6.70
CA GLU A 37 -5.74 -11.00 6.83
C GLU A 37 -5.67 -10.07 5.61
N VAL A 38 -5.64 -8.77 5.84
CA VAL A 38 -5.51 -7.73 4.81
C VAL A 38 -4.09 -7.17 4.85
N ILE A 39 -3.33 -7.41 3.79
CA ILE A 39 -1.95 -6.94 3.65
C ILE A 39 -1.95 -5.51 3.15
N PHE A 40 -1.44 -4.60 3.98
CA PHE A 40 -1.40 -3.18 3.66
C PHE A 40 0.03 -2.67 3.51
N TRP A 41 0.44 -2.33 2.29
CA TRP A 41 1.73 -1.69 2.04
C TRP A 41 1.63 -0.17 2.22
N HIS A 42 2.51 0.41 3.03
CA HIS A 42 2.52 1.85 3.29
C HIS A 42 3.93 2.44 3.32
N HIS A 43 4.01 3.77 3.20
CA HIS A 43 5.27 4.53 3.22
C HIS A 43 5.39 5.51 4.40
N SER A 44 4.41 5.51 5.31
CA SER A 44 4.41 6.36 6.49
C SER A 44 5.53 5.98 7.48
N SER A 45 6.37 6.97 7.83
CA SER A 45 7.46 6.84 8.80
C SER A 45 7.46 8.01 9.80
N GLY A 46 8.26 7.92 10.87
CA GLY A 46 8.26 8.90 11.96
C GLY A 46 6.87 9.08 12.56
N LEU A 47 6.45 10.33 12.81
CA LEU A 47 5.12 10.65 13.35
C LEU A 47 3.97 10.13 12.48
N GLN A 48 4.13 10.09 11.15
CA GLN A 48 3.11 9.52 10.28
C GLN A 48 3.03 7.99 10.44
N GLY A 49 4.15 7.32 10.70
CA GLY A 49 4.19 5.89 10.99
C GLY A 49 3.51 5.56 12.33
N GLU A 50 3.75 6.36 13.36
CA GLU A 50 3.05 6.23 14.65
C GLU A 50 1.53 6.40 14.51
N ALA A 51 1.10 7.43 13.77
CA ALA A 51 -0.32 7.65 13.47
C ALA A 51 -0.91 6.49 12.64
N MET A 52 -0.15 5.93 11.69
CA MET A 52 -0.58 4.78 10.90
C MET A 52 -0.80 3.55 11.78
N ASN A 53 0.15 3.24 12.67
CA ASN A 53 0.03 2.13 13.61
C ASN A 53 -1.20 2.31 14.50
N TYR A 54 -1.42 3.52 15.02
CA TYR A 54 -2.62 3.82 15.80
C TYR A 54 -3.91 3.54 15.02
N LEU A 55 -4.02 3.98 13.76
CA LEU A 55 -5.22 3.73 12.94
C LEU A 55 -5.44 2.23 12.69
N VAL A 56 -4.37 1.48 12.41
CA VAL A 56 -4.45 0.03 12.20
C VAL A 56 -4.85 -0.69 13.48
N ASP A 57 -4.26 -0.31 14.62
CA ASP A 57 -4.59 -0.89 15.93
C ASP A 57 -6.05 -0.60 16.31
N GLN A 58 -6.54 0.61 16.05
CA GLN A 58 -7.94 0.96 16.25
C GLN A 58 -8.87 0.11 15.37
N PHE A 59 -8.57 -0.02 14.07
CA PHE A 59 -9.36 -0.87 13.18
C PHE A 59 -9.37 -2.32 13.65
N ASN A 60 -8.19 -2.91 13.88
CA ASN A 60 -8.04 -4.29 14.32
C ASN A 60 -8.70 -4.55 15.68
N GLY A 61 -8.68 -3.58 16.59
CA GLY A 61 -9.28 -3.68 17.92
C GLY A 61 -10.80 -3.46 17.96
N THR A 62 -11.39 -2.87 16.91
CA THR A 62 -12.82 -2.52 16.85
C THR A 62 -13.53 -3.28 15.73
N ILE A 63 -13.86 -2.61 14.63
CA ILE A 63 -14.63 -3.14 13.50
C ILE A 63 -13.94 -4.33 12.85
N GLY A 64 -12.60 -4.35 12.83
CA GLY A 64 -11.80 -5.49 12.36
C GLY A 64 -12.09 -6.72 13.20
N LYS A 65 -11.97 -6.62 14.53
CA LYS A 65 -12.32 -7.70 15.46
C LYS A 65 -13.77 -8.15 15.32
N GLU A 66 -14.72 -7.22 15.21
CA GLU A 66 -16.14 -7.53 15.04
C GLU A 66 -16.42 -8.30 13.74
N LYS A 67 -15.69 -7.98 12.67
CA LYS A 67 -15.81 -8.61 11.35
C LYS A 67 -14.85 -9.78 11.15
N GLY A 68 -13.99 -10.09 12.12
CA GLY A 68 -12.94 -11.10 12.00
C GLY A 68 -11.82 -10.74 11.03
N ILE A 69 -11.62 -9.46 10.71
CA ILE A 69 -10.60 -8.95 9.78
C ILE A 69 -9.40 -8.40 10.55
N VAL A 70 -8.19 -8.75 10.10
CA VAL A 70 -6.93 -8.22 10.64
C VAL A 70 -6.13 -7.55 9.55
N VAL A 71 -5.84 -6.26 9.70
CA VAL A 71 -4.92 -5.52 8.82
C VAL A 71 -3.49 -5.71 9.31
N ARG A 72 -2.61 -6.21 8.43
CA ARG A 72 -1.16 -6.28 8.65
C ARG A 72 -0.46 -5.17 7.85
N PRO A 73 -0.01 -4.09 8.52
CA PRO A 73 0.71 -3.01 7.87
C PRO A 73 2.16 -3.43 7.64
N ILE A 74 2.66 -3.21 6.42
CA ILE A 74 4.04 -3.48 6.03
C ILE A 74 4.62 -2.17 5.50
N TYR A 75 5.57 -1.62 6.25
CA TYR A 75 6.35 -0.48 5.80
C TYR A 75 7.26 -0.89 4.62
N GLN A 76 7.14 -0.17 3.51
CA GLN A 76 7.85 -0.50 2.27
C GLN A 76 8.89 0.58 1.86
N GLY A 77 9.28 1.45 2.78
CA GLY A 77 10.22 2.54 2.51
C GLY A 77 9.53 3.85 2.16
N LYS A 78 10.16 4.67 1.31
CA LYS A 78 9.58 5.95 0.86
C LYS A 78 8.52 5.70 -0.21
N ALA A 79 7.68 6.70 -0.49
CA ALA A 79 6.59 6.57 -1.48
C ALA A 79 7.08 6.06 -2.85
N SER A 80 8.23 6.53 -3.32
CA SER A 80 8.86 6.06 -4.55
C SER A 80 9.21 4.57 -4.54
N ASP A 81 9.61 4.03 -3.38
CA ASP A 81 9.99 2.62 -3.23
C ASP A 81 8.75 1.74 -3.32
N VAL A 82 7.64 2.15 -2.69
CA VAL A 82 6.35 1.48 -2.77
C VAL A 82 5.85 1.42 -4.22
N SER A 83 5.81 2.56 -4.91
CA SER A 83 5.38 2.65 -6.31
C SER A 83 6.28 1.82 -7.23
N THR A 84 7.60 1.84 -7.01
CA THR A 84 8.56 1.05 -7.79
C THR A 84 8.34 -0.45 -7.60
N LYS A 85 8.18 -0.89 -6.35
CA LYS A 85 7.94 -2.29 -6.01
C LYS A 85 6.61 -2.78 -6.59
N LEU A 86 5.53 -2.00 -6.42
CA LEU A 86 4.22 -2.32 -6.98
C LEU A 86 4.27 -2.47 -8.50
N ARG A 87 4.87 -1.49 -9.19
CA ARG A 87 5.02 -1.52 -10.66
C ARG A 87 5.80 -2.75 -11.11
N ALA A 88 6.92 -3.06 -10.45
CA ALA A 88 7.73 -4.25 -10.77
C ALA A 88 6.94 -5.56 -10.56
N THR A 89 6.16 -5.68 -9.49
CA THR A 89 5.33 -6.86 -9.22
C THR A 89 4.22 -7.03 -10.26
N LEU A 90 3.54 -5.94 -10.63
CA LEU A 90 2.52 -5.94 -11.68
C LEU A 90 3.10 -6.34 -13.04
N GLN A 91 4.24 -5.74 -13.44
CA GLN A 91 4.90 -6.05 -14.72
C GLN A 91 5.42 -7.49 -14.79
N ALA A 92 5.86 -8.05 -13.65
CA ALA A 92 6.30 -9.43 -13.56
C ALA A 92 5.13 -10.44 -13.50
N ASN A 93 3.87 -9.98 -13.50
CA ASN A 93 2.67 -10.81 -13.33
C ASN A 93 2.69 -11.66 -12.04
N ARG A 94 3.34 -11.16 -10.97
CA ARG A 94 3.48 -11.86 -9.68
C ARG A 94 2.32 -11.49 -8.76
N GLN A 95 1.10 -11.81 -9.19
CA GLN A 95 -0.13 -11.36 -8.53
C GLN A 95 -0.22 -11.81 -7.06
N GLY A 96 0.27 -13.02 -6.75
CA GLY A 96 0.32 -13.53 -5.38
C GLY A 96 1.33 -12.83 -4.45
N GLU A 97 2.13 -11.89 -4.96
CA GLU A 97 3.03 -11.04 -4.16
C GLU A 97 2.47 -9.62 -3.97
N LEU A 98 1.33 -9.29 -4.56
CA LEU A 98 0.69 -7.99 -4.38
C LEU A 98 0.06 -7.89 -2.99
N PRO A 99 0.02 -6.69 -2.38
CA PRO A 99 -0.80 -6.45 -1.20
C PRO A 99 -2.28 -6.35 -1.59
N ASP A 100 -3.16 -6.50 -0.61
CA ASP A 100 -4.59 -6.22 -0.77
C ASP A 100 -4.86 -4.71 -0.84
N VAL A 101 -4.10 -3.93 -0.07
CA VAL A 101 -4.18 -2.47 -0.04
C VAL A 101 -2.78 -1.88 -0.17
N VAL A 102 -2.64 -0.81 -0.94
CA VAL A 102 -1.37 -0.08 -1.09
C VAL A 102 -1.60 1.42 -0.98
N GLN A 103 -0.80 2.07 -0.13
CA GLN A 103 -0.75 3.53 -0.07
C GLN A 103 0.17 4.04 -1.19
N LEU A 104 -0.38 4.88 -2.06
CA LEU A 104 0.33 5.52 -3.15
C LEU A 104 0.17 7.04 -3.04
N ASP A 105 1.21 7.77 -3.45
CA ASP A 105 1.09 9.20 -3.71
C ASP A 105 0.36 9.45 -5.04
N SER A 106 0.08 10.73 -5.33
CA SER A 106 -0.61 11.12 -6.56
C SER A 106 0.17 10.77 -7.84
N GLN A 107 1.48 10.55 -7.75
CA GLN A 107 2.28 10.09 -8.88
C GLN A 107 2.19 8.56 -9.06
N GLY A 108 2.15 7.79 -7.97
CA GLY A 108 2.03 6.34 -7.99
C GLY A 108 0.64 5.85 -8.39
N ILE A 109 -0.43 6.57 -8.04
CA ILE A 109 -1.80 6.15 -8.34
C ILE A 109 -2.06 5.94 -9.84
N VAL A 110 -1.38 6.71 -10.70
CA VAL A 110 -1.54 6.55 -12.15
C VAL A 110 -0.86 5.29 -12.67
N ASP A 111 0.08 4.68 -11.95
CA ASP A 111 0.74 3.44 -12.36
C ASP A 111 -0.22 2.25 -12.41
N VAL A 112 -1.27 2.25 -11.57
CA VAL A 112 -2.25 1.17 -11.50
C VAL A 112 -3.44 1.35 -12.43
N ARG A 113 -3.54 2.49 -13.15
CA ARG A 113 -4.72 2.88 -13.93
C ARG A 113 -5.21 1.87 -14.97
N ASN A 114 -4.32 1.03 -15.48
CA ASN A 114 -4.62 0.00 -16.50
C ASN A 114 -4.56 -1.43 -15.93
N SER A 115 -4.34 -1.58 -14.62
CA SER A 115 -4.24 -2.88 -14.00
C SER A 115 -5.61 -3.54 -13.95
N PRO A 116 -5.80 -4.75 -14.52
CA PRO A 116 -7.05 -5.49 -14.38
C PRO A 116 -7.28 -6.00 -12.94
N LEU A 117 -6.29 -5.86 -12.06
CA LEU A 117 -6.33 -6.27 -10.66
C LEU A 117 -6.77 -5.13 -9.73
N LEU A 118 -6.89 -3.90 -10.24
CA LEU A 118 -7.31 -2.76 -9.44
C LEU A 118 -8.83 -2.82 -9.20
N VAL A 119 -9.21 -2.82 -7.92
CA VAL A 119 -10.59 -2.53 -7.51
C VAL A 119 -10.69 -1.03 -7.25
N THR A 120 -11.53 -0.34 -8.03
CA THR A 120 -11.65 1.11 -7.96
C THR A 120 -12.64 1.53 -6.86
N ILE A 121 -12.49 2.74 -6.30
CA ILE A 121 -13.30 3.13 -5.14
C ILE A 121 -14.75 3.42 -5.49
N ASP A 122 -15.03 3.84 -6.73
CA ASP A 122 -16.39 3.97 -7.26
C ASP A 122 -17.11 2.61 -7.32
N GLN A 123 -16.40 1.53 -7.69
CA GLN A 123 -16.94 0.17 -7.65
C GLN A 123 -17.22 -0.29 -6.22
N MET A 124 -16.36 0.06 -5.25
CA MET A 124 -16.59 -0.26 -3.85
C MET A 124 -17.77 0.53 -3.27
N ALA A 125 -17.83 1.84 -3.53
CA ALA A 125 -18.93 2.70 -3.08
C ALA A 125 -20.27 2.24 -3.64
N ALA A 126 -20.33 1.85 -4.92
CA ALA A 126 -21.56 1.31 -5.52
C ALA A 126 -22.06 0.01 -4.86
N ARG A 127 -21.21 -0.72 -4.13
CA ARG A 127 -21.56 -1.94 -3.40
C ARG A 127 -21.96 -1.69 -1.95
N ASP A 128 -21.72 -0.49 -1.42
CA ASP A 128 -22.05 -0.11 -0.06
C ASP A 128 -22.96 1.14 -0.06
N PRO A 129 -24.29 0.96 -0.03
CA PRO A 129 -25.25 2.07 0.00
C PRO A 129 -25.10 3.00 1.21
N SER A 130 -24.37 2.57 2.26
CA SER A 130 -24.13 3.39 3.45
C SER A 130 -22.92 4.33 3.29
N PHE A 131 -22.10 4.14 2.25
CA PHE A 131 -20.91 4.93 1.99
C PHE A 131 -21.12 5.89 0.83
N SER A 132 -20.91 7.19 1.08
CA SER A 132 -20.94 8.23 0.04
C SER A 132 -19.57 8.85 -0.19
N LEU A 133 -19.18 8.98 -1.46
CA LEU A 133 -17.99 9.71 -1.87
C LEU A 133 -18.13 11.23 -1.69
N ASP A 134 -19.34 11.74 -1.48
CA ASP A 134 -19.60 13.17 -1.25
C ASP A 134 -19.06 13.67 0.10
N HIS A 135 -18.63 12.75 0.98
CA HIS A 135 -17.95 13.10 2.22
C HIS A 135 -16.52 13.63 2.01
N PHE A 136 -15.97 13.50 0.79
CA PHE A 136 -14.61 13.93 0.47
C PHE A 136 -14.60 15.29 -0.22
N LEU A 137 -13.57 16.07 0.08
CA LEU A 137 -13.31 17.32 -0.65
C LEU A 137 -13.00 17.02 -2.12
N ASN A 138 -13.43 17.92 -3.02
CA ASN A 138 -13.22 17.77 -4.46
C ASN A 138 -11.75 17.62 -4.85
N GLY A 139 -10.83 18.35 -4.21
CA GLY A 139 -9.40 18.29 -4.52
C GLY A 139 -8.80 16.88 -4.32
N PRO A 140 -8.91 16.29 -3.12
CA PRO A 140 -8.53 14.90 -2.86
C PRO A 140 -9.18 13.89 -3.81
N LEU A 141 -10.47 14.00 -4.11
CA LEU A 141 -11.12 13.11 -5.09
C LEU A 141 -10.51 13.25 -6.49
N LEU A 142 -10.24 14.48 -6.94
CA LEU A 142 -9.59 14.72 -8.21
C LEU A 142 -8.18 14.12 -8.27
N SER A 143 -7.42 14.12 -7.17
CA SER A 143 -6.05 13.56 -7.13
C SER A 143 -5.97 12.05 -7.34
N VAL A 144 -7.09 11.33 -7.18
CA VAL A 144 -7.19 9.88 -7.42
C VAL A 144 -8.03 9.55 -8.66
N THR A 145 -8.47 10.56 -9.42
CA THR A 145 -9.34 10.37 -10.58
C THR A 145 -8.54 10.35 -11.88
N TYR A 146 -8.81 9.35 -12.73
CA TYR A 146 -8.27 9.27 -14.09
C TYR A 146 -9.38 9.02 -15.09
N LYS A 147 -9.56 9.93 -16.06
CA LYS A 147 -10.61 9.86 -17.10
C LYS A 147 -12.02 9.59 -16.56
N GLY A 148 -12.34 10.15 -15.39
CA GLY A 148 -13.64 10.00 -14.73
C GLY A 148 -13.77 8.78 -13.82
N THR A 149 -12.75 7.93 -13.74
CA THR A 149 -12.71 6.77 -12.83
C THR A 149 -11.90 7.10 -11.59
N LEU A 150 -12.43 6.84 -10.40
CA LEU A 150 -11.72 7.06 -9.14
C LEU A 150 -10.88 5.81 -8.83
N LEU A 151 -9.58 5.88 -9.12
CA LEU A 151 -8.67 4.74 -9.06
C LEU A 151 -8.41 4.23 -7.64
N GLY A 152 -8.61 5.07 -6.62
CA GLY A 152 -8.36 4.69 -5.23
C GLY A 152 -9.04 5.62 -4.24
N MET A 153 -8.93 5.27 -2.97
CA MET A 153 -9.53 6.00 -1.86
C MET A 153 -8.64 7.18 -1.44
N PRO A 154 -9.15 8.43 -1.37
CA PRO A 154 -8.42 9.51 -0.73
C PRO A 154 -8.20 9.20 0.76
N PHE A 155 -6.93 9.23 1.21
CA PHE A 155 -6.57 8.91 2.59
C PHE A 155 -6.11 10.17 3.36
N ASN A 156 -5.05 10.81 2.89
CA ASN A 156 -4.55 12.06 3.43
C ASN A 156 -4.14 13.00 2.29
N ALA A 157 -4.37 14.30 2.48
CA ALA A 157 -4.02 15.34 1.53
C ALA A 157 -3.08 16.35 2.18
N SER A 158 -2.20 16.94 1.36
CA SER A 158 -1.30 18.01 1.79
C SER A 158 -1.23 19.09 0.72
N THR A 159 -0.81 20.29 1.13
CA THR A 159 -0.54 21.41 0.23
C THR A 159 0.79 22.04 0.62
N ILE A 160 1.47 22.62 -0.36
CA ILE A 160 2.66 23.41 -0.12
C ILE A 160 2.24 24.72 0.56
N LEU A 161 3.01 25.14 1.56
CA LEU A 161 2.85 26.40 2.27
C LEU A 161 4.20 27.12 2.32
N LEU A 162 4.18 28.45 2.19
CA LEU A 162 5.36 29.28 2.42
C LEU A 162 5.41 29.69 3.90
N TYR A 163 6.41 29.18 4.61
CA TYR A 163 6.75 29.64 5.95
C TYR A 163 7.87 30.67 5.85
N TYR A 164 7.73 31.81 6.54
CA TYR A 164 8.77 32.84 6.62
C TYR A 164 8.99 33.26 8.08
N ASN A 165 10.22 33.69 8.38
CA ASN A 165 10.61 34.10 9.73
C ASN A 165 10.27 35.58 9.96
N LYS A 166 9.36 35.83 10.91
CA LYS A 166 8.90 37.19 11.25
C LYS A 166 9.95 38.03 11.99
N ASP A 167 10.88 37.41 12.71
CA ASP A 167 12.01 38.09 13.35
C ASP A 167 13.00 38.58 12.29
N ALA A 168 13.37 37.71 11.34
CA ALA A 168 14.25 38.07 10.22
C ALA A 168 13.66 39.22 9.39
N PHE A 169 12.34 39.23 9.16
CA PHE A 169 11.68 40.35 8.50
C PHE A 169 11.84 41.67 9.28
N ARG A 170 11.70 41.65 10.62
CA ARG A 170 11.90 42.85 11.45
C ARG A 170 13.33 43.36 11.39
N GLU A 171 14.32 42.46 11.45
CA GLU A 171 15.74 42.81 11.35
C GLU A 171 16.09 43.45 10.00
N ALA A 172 15.49 42.94 8.92
CA ALA A 172 15.62 43.49 7.57
C ALA A 172 14.71 44.72 7.30
N SER A 173 14.00 45.23 8.31
CA SER A 173 13.03 46.34 8.16
C SER A 173 11.86 46.06 7.20
N LEU A 174 11.49 44.78 6.99
CA LEU A 174 10.33 44.31 6.25
C LEU A 174 9.08 44.16 7.14
N HIS A 175 7.88 44.08 6.54
CA HIS A 175 6.61 43.95 7.26
C HIS A 175 6.36 42.53 7.80
N PRO A 176 6.45 42.26 9.13
CA PRO A 176 6.45 40.89 9.67
C PRO A 176 5.09 40.17 9.65
N LYS A 177 4.01 40.85 9.27
CA LYS A 177 2.66 40.27 9.14
C LYS A 177 2.24 40.11 7.67
N ARG A 178 3.08 40.53 6.74
CA ARG A 178 2.83 40.44 5.30
C ARG A 178 4.01 39.70 4.67
N GLY A 179 3.81 38.41 4.39
CA GLY A 179 4.74 37.65 3.55
C GLY A 179 4.67 38.13 2.10
N PRO A 180 5.57 37.65 1.23
CA PRO A 180 5.53 38.01 -0.18
C PRO A 180 4.21 37.55 -0.81
N GLN A 181 3.61 38.42 -1.63
CA GLN A 181 2.32 38.17 -2.27
C GLN A 181 2.47 37.49 -3.63
N ASP A 182 3.66 37.58 -4.22
CA ASP A 182 4.02 36.95 -5.49
C ASP A 182 5.51 36.56 -5.50
N LEU A 183 5.94 35.95 -6.61
CA LEU A 183 7.32 35.48 -6.76
C LEU A 183 8.33 36.61 -6.95
N ASP A 184 7.91 37.75 -7.50
CA ASP A 184 8.80 38.89 -7.72
C ASP A 184 9.12 39.57 -6.38
N GLU A 185 8.12 39.72 -5.51
CA GLU A 185 8.30 40.21 -4.15
C GLU A 185 9.14 39.23 -3.31
N LEU A 186 8.90 37.92 -3.44
CA LEU A 186 9.71 36.91 -2.77
C LEU A 186 11.19 36.99 -3.17
N ALA A 187 11.50 37.28 -4.45
CA ALA A 187 12.87 37.40 -4.94
C ALA A 187 13.60 38.67 -4.47
N GLN A 188 12.87 39.66 -3.95
CA GLN A 188 13.43 40.92 -3.43
C GLN A 188 13.76 40.87 -1.93
N TYR A 189 13.29 39.83 -1.23
CA TYR A 189 13.46 39.66 0.21
C TYR A 189 14.74 38.89 0.57
#